data_AF-A0A8T7L908-F1
#
_entry.id   AF-A0A8T7L908-F1
#
_cell.length_a   1.000
_cell.length_b   1.000
_cell.length_c   1.000
_cell.angle_alpha   90.00
_cell.angle_beta   90.00
_cell.angle_gamma   90.00
#
_symmetry.space_group_name_H-M   'P 1'
#
loop_
_entity.id
_entity.type
_entity.pdbx_description
1 polymer ?
#
loop_
_entity_poly.entity_id
_entity_poly.type
_entity_poly.pdbx_seq_one_letter_code
_entity_poly.pdbx_strand_id
1 'polypeptide(L)' 'MTAQAFWLAFAENFENYTWFEQFVPRLEAVTVEDVLDVARRWLRPQNRTVGWFIPTGDGEFDEEEE' A
#
# COMPACT_ATOMS: atom_id res chain seq x y z
N MET A 1 -20.20 5.12 -12.62
CA MET A 1 -19.88 3.91 -11.83
C MET A 1 -19.32 4.36 -10.50
N THR A 2 -19.83 3.85 -9.38
CA THR A 2 -19.27 4.17 -8.05
C THR A 2 -17.98 3.39 -7.83
N ALA A 3 -17.08 3.89 -6.99
CA ALA A 3 -15.84 3.19 -6.63
C ALA A 3 -16.10 1.77 -6.09
N GLN A 4 -17.25 1.55 -5.44
CA GLN A 4 -17.65 0.24 -4.90
C GLN A 4 -17.90 -0.81 -5.98
N ALA A 5 -18.57 -0.45 -7.08
CA ALA A 5 -18.85 -1.39 -8.18
C ALA A 5 -17.56 -1.86 -8.87
N PHE A 6 -16.56 -0.96 -8.96
CA PHE A 6 -15.24 -1.30 -9.48
C PHE A 6 -14.54 -2.35 -8.60
N TRP A 7 -14.48 -2.15 -7.29
CA TRP A 7 -13.77 -3.06 -6.39
C TRP A 7 -14.47 -4.42 -6.22
N LEU A 8 -15.80 -4.47 -6.26
CA LEU A 8 -16.57 -5.72 -6.26
C LEU A 8 -16.20 -6.60 -7.46
N ALA A 9 -16.19 -6.04 -8.67
CA ALA A 9 -15.83 -6.77 -9.88
C ALA A 9 -14.33 -7.12 -9.93
N PHE A 10 -13.46 -6.24 -9.42
CA PHE A 10 -12.03 -6.47 -9.38
C PHE A 10 -11.66 -7.59 -8.39
N ALA A 11 -12.35 -7.71 -7.25
CA ALA A 11 -12.12 -8.75 -6.25
C ALA A 11 -12.33 -10.17 -6.78
N GLU A 12 -13.27 -10.38 -7.71
CA GLU A 12 -13.47 -11.66 -8.39
C GLU A 12 -12.22 -12.15 -9.16
N ASN A 13 -11.30 -11.25 -9.54
CA ASN A 13 -10.11 -11.62 -10.31
C ASN A 13 -8.97 -12.18 -9.45
N PHE A 14 -8.90 -11.87 -8.16
CA PHE A 14 -7.83 -12.33 -7.27
C PHE A 14 -8.34 -13.11 -6.05
N GLU A 15 -9.64 -13.08 -5.77
CA GLU A 15 -10.28 -13.88 -4.73
C GLU A 15 -11.78 -14.11 -5.05
N ASN A 16 -12.71 -13.44 -4.36
CA ASN A 16 -14.17 -13.50 -4.48
C ASN A 16 -14.72 -12.15 -3.96
N TYR A 17 -15.86 -11.66 -4.45
CA TYR A 17 -16.50 -10.41 -3.99
C TYR A 17 -16.69 -10.33 -2.46
N THR A 18 -16.87 -11.47 -1.79
CA THR A 18 -16.96 -11.58 -0.33
C THR A 18 -15.71 -11.06 0.39
N TRP A 19 -14.54 -11.11 -0.25
CA TRP A 19 -13.33 -10.48 0.28
C TRP A 19 -13.51 -8.98 0.45
N PHE A 20 -14.12 -8.31 -0.54
CA PHE A 20 -14.35 -6.87 -0.51
C PHE A 20 -15.42 -6.50 0.54
N GLU A 21 -16.49 -7.28 0.63
CA GLU A 21 -17.52 -7.08 1.67
C GLU A 21 -16.95 -7.18 3.09
N GLN A 22 -15.99 -8.08 3.30
CA GLN A 22 -15.35 -8.30 4.59
C GLN A 22 -14.06 -7.50 4.78
N PHE A 23 -13.60 -6.73 3.78
CA PHE A 23 -12.33 -6.02 3.86
C PHE A 23 -12.34 -4.95 4.95
N VAL A 24 -13.34 -4.06 4.93
CA VAL A 24 -13.47 -2.98 5.92
C VAL A 24 -13.70 -3.54 7.33
N PRO A 25 -14.63 -4.48 7.57
CA PRO A 25 -14.79 -5.09 8.89
C PRO A 25 -13.52 -5.75 9.44
N ARG A 26 -12.75 -6.43 8.59
CA ARG A 26 -11.48 -7.04 9.00
C ARG A 26 -10.42 -6.01 9.34
N LEU A 27 -10.37 -4.90 8.60
CA LEU A 27 -9.45 -3.81 8.86
C LEU A 27 -9.78 -3.09 10.18
N GLU A 28 -11.06 -2.85 10.46
CA GLU A 28 -11.52 -2.24 11.71
C GLU A 28 -11.27 -3.10 12.95
N ALA A 29 -11.21 -4.42 12.78
CA ALA A 29 -10.92 -5.36 13.86
C ALA A 29 -9.43 -5.43 14.26
N VAL A 30 -8.53 -4.78 13.51
CA VAL A 30 -7.08 -4.82 13.78
C VAL A 30 -6.75 -4.08 15.07
N THR A 31 -6.02 -4.75 15.96
CA THR A 31 -5.56 -4.20 17.25
C THR A 31 -4.15 -3.63 17.17
N VAL A 32 -3.74 -2.87 18.19
CA VAL A 32 -2.37 -2.35 18.32
C VAL A 32 -1.37 -3.50 18.51
N GLU A 33 -1.78 -4.54 19.23
CA GLU A 33 -1.00 -5.75 19.46
C GLU A 33 -0.72 -6.48 18.14
N ASP A 34 -1.72 -6.62 17.27
CA ASP A 34 -1.56 -7.22 15.94
C ASP A 34 -0.53 -6.46 15.10
N VAL A 35 -0.60 -5.13 15.12
CA VAL A 35 0.36 -4.26 14.41
C VAL A 35 1.77 -4.47 14.95
N LEU A 36 1.93 -4.49 16.28
CA LEU A 36 3.22 -4.67 16.93
C LEU A 36 3.84 -6.04 16.62
N ASP A 37 3.02 -7.10 16.61
CA ASP A 37 3.46 -8.45 16.30
C ASP A 37 3.91 -8.60 14.84
N VAL A 38 3.15 -8.03 13.91
CA VAL A 38 3.52 -7.99 12.48
C VAL A 38 4.81 -7.20 12.27
N ALA A 39 4.94 -6.04 12.91
CA ALA A 39 6.17 -5.22 12.83
C ALA A 39 7.40 -6.00 13.31
N ARG A 40 7.32 -6.66 14.48
CA ARG A 40 8.40 -7.49 15.04
C ARG A 40 8.76 -8.68 14.15
N ARG A 41 7.79 -9.22 13.42
CA ARG A 41 7.99 -10.35 12.51
C ARG A 41 8.70 -9.94 11.23
N TRP A 42 8.26 -8.86 10.59
CA TRP A 42 8.68 -8.54 9.21
C TRP A 42 9.69 -7.41 9.09
N LEU A 43 9.71 -6.43 9.99
CA LEU A 43 10.62 -5.29 9.93
C LEU A 43 12.00 -5.64 10.53
N ARG A 44 12.59 -6.73 10.03
CA ARG A 44 13.91 -7.21 10.43
C ARG A 44 14.94 -6.79 9.39
N PRO A 45 16.21 -6.52 9.78
CA PRO A 45 17.25 -6.15 8.82
C PRO A 45 17.44 -7.16 7.68
N GLN A 46 17.18 -8.45 7.94
CA GLN A 46 17.27 -9.53 6.97
C GLN A 46 16.19 -9.45 5.87
N ASN A 47 15.11 -8.71 6.10
CA ASN A 47 14.00 -8.53 5.16
C ASN A 47 13.97 -7.12 4.55
N ARG A 48 15.12 -6.43 4.55
CA ARG A 48 15.24 -5.05 4.06
C ARG A 48 15.90 -4.99 2.70
N THR A 49 15.20 -4.42 1.72
CA THR A 49 15.77 -3.95 0.47
C THR A 49 16.05 -2.45 0.57
N VAL A 50 17.24 -2.00 0.19
CA VAL A 50 17.60 -0.58 0.20
C VAL A 50 17.73 -0.09 -1.25
N GLY A 51 16.90 0.88 -1.63
CA GLY A 51 17.00 1.59 -2.89
C GLY A 51 17.57 2.98 -2.66
N TRP A 52 18.58 3.36 -3.44
CA TRP A 52 19.15 4.71 -3.44
C TRP A 52 18.69 5.45 -4.68
N PHE A 53 18.00 6.57 -4.50
CA PHE A 53 17.79 7.51 -5.59
C PHE A 53 19.05 8.34 -5.77
N ILE A 54 19.78 8.10 -6.86
CA ILE A 54 21.00 8.82 -7.20
C ILE A 54 20.61 9.87 -8.25
N PRO A 55 20.55 11.16 -7.89
CA PRO A 55 20.26 12.21 -8.87
C PRO A 55 21.40 12.28 -9.89
N THR A 56 21.06 12.26 -11.17
CA THR A 56 22.00 12.32 -12.29
C THR A 56 22.04 13.72 -12.89
N GLY A 57 22.15 14.78 -12.09
CA GLY A 57 22.59 16.11 -12.54
C GLY A 57 21.89 16.83 -13.70
N ASP A 58 20.80 16.31 -14.28
CA ASP A 58 20.13 16.87 -15.46
C ASP A 58 18.86 17.67 -15.10
N GLY A 59 18.67 17.95 -13.81
CA GLY A 59 17.59 18.80 -13.30
C GLY A 59 17.95 20.26 -13.48
N GLU A 60 17.89 20.77 -14.72
CA GLU A 60 17.46 22.16 -14.93
C GLU A 60 16.04 22.23 -14.34
N PHE A 61 15.95 22.79 -13.14
CA PHE A 61 14.70 23.33 -12.67
C PHE A 61 14.53 24.62 -13.46
N ASP A 62 13.73 24.58 -14.54
CA ASP A 62 13.27 25.79 -15.21
C ASP A 62 12.49 26.61 -14.17
N GLU A 63 13.19 27.54 -13.52
CA GLU A 63 12.56 28.67 -12.85
C GLU A 63 11.98 29.54 -13.97
N GLU A 64 10.69 29.38 -14.25
CA GLU A 64 9.92 30.38 -14.99
C GLU A 64 9.96 31.71 -14.18
N GLU A 65 10.95 32.55 -14.45
CA GLU A 65 10.97 33.97 -14.04
C GLU A 65 10.52 34.86 -15.22
N GLU A 66 9.31 35.42 -15.04
CA GLU A 66 8.61 36.59 -15.68
C GLU A 66 8.76 36.89 -17.19
#